data_AF-A0AAU4L7Z5-F1
#
_entry.id   AF-A0AAU4L7Z5-F1
#
_cell.length_a   1.000
_cell.length_b   1.000
_cell.length_c   1.000
_cell.angle_alpha   90.00
_cell.angle_beta   90.00
_cell.angle_gamma   90.00
#
_symmetry.space_group_name_H-M   'P 1'
#
loop_
_entity.id
_entity.type
_entity.pdbx_description
1 polymer ?
#
loop_
_entity_poly.entity_id
_entity_poly.type
_entity_poly.pdbx_seq_one_letter_code
_entity_poly.pdbx_strand_id
1 'polypeptide(L)'
;MSKEAREALVLAYMASENRHEYDDTRKTFGLPRYEIVATGQVFDGLAWAAGYYEVTRTAFPGRRKELVCERVRFDPATVPARLGLAPSLPLPA
;
A
#
# COMPACT_ATOMS: atom_id res chain seq x y z
N MET A 1 -16.05 -4.76 -1.69
CA MET A 1 -15.93 -3.33 -1.30
C MET A 1 -16.36 -2.49 -2.49
N SER A 2 -17.24 -1.50 -2.30
CA SER A 2 -17.64 -0.58 -3.38
C SER A 2 -16.49 0.38 -3.73
N LYS A 3 -16.65 1.16 -4.80
CA LYS A 3 -15.69 2.22 -5.15
C LYS A 3 -15.60 3.26 -4.03
N GLU A 4 -16.75 3.73 -3.56
CA GLU A 4 -16.88 4.77 -2.52
C GLU A 4 -16.21 4.30 -1.21
N ALA A 5 -16.43 3.04 -0.84
CA ALA A 5 -15.81 2.46 0.36
C ALA A 5 -14.27 2.37 0.25
N ARG A 6 -13.75 2.09 -0.95
CA ARG A 6 -12.31 2.03 -1.19
C ARG A 6 -11.68 3.42 -1.20
N GLU A 7 -12.31 4.39 -1.86
CA GLU A 7 -11.86 5.78 -1.85
C GLU A 7 -11.86 6.35 -0.43
N ALA A 8 -12.91 6.10 0.36
CA ALA A 8 -12.98 6.51 1.75
C ALA A 8 -11.84 5.90 2.59
N LEU A 9 -11.53 4.61 2.39
CA LEU A 9 -10.42 3.94 3.05
C LEU A 9 -9.07 4.57 2.69
N VAL A 10 -8.83 4.85 1.40
CA VAL A 10 -7.59 5.47 0.91
C VAL A 10 -7.44 6.90 1.47
N LEU A 11 -8.52 7.68 1.50
CA LEU A 11 -8.52 9.03 2.08
C LEU A 11 -8.22 9.00 3.58
N ALA A 12 -8.83 8.09 4.33
CA ALA A 12 -8.57 7.91 5.76
C ALA A 12 -7.11 7.54 6.04
N TYR A 13 -6.55 6.65 5.22
CA TYR A 13 -5.14 6.27 5.24
C TYR A 13 -4.21 7.47 4.97
N MET A 14 -4.47 8.24 3.90
CA MET A 14 -3.65 9.43 3.59
C MET A 14 -3.74 10.48 4.70
N ALA A 15 -4.92 10.65 5.30
CA ALA A 15 -5.13 11.58 6.39
C ALA A 15 -4.34 11.18 7.65
N SER A 16 -4.30 9.90 8.02
CA SER A 16 -3.47 9.43 9.15
C SER A 16 -1.98 9.60 8.87
N GLU A 17 -1.53 9.33 7.64
CA GLU A 17 -0.13 9.57 7.25
C GLU A 17 0.26 11.05 7.29
N ASN A 18 -0.64 11.96 6.90
CA ASN A 18 -0.43 13.40 6.96
C ASN A 18 -0.40 13.95 8.40
N ARG A 19 -1.10 13.29 9.35
CA ARG A 19 -1.07 13.61 10.79
C ARG A 19 0.08 12.92 11.54
N HIS A 20 0.78 12.01 10.87
CA HIS A 20 1.82 11.17 11.45
C HIS A 20 1.30 10.15 12.49
N GLU A 21 0.04 9.74 12.36
CA GLU A 21 -0.62 8.72 13.20
C GLU A 21 -0.36 7.31 12.64
N TYR A 22 0.91 6.91 12.67
CA TYR A 22 1.39 5.72 11.96
C TYR A 22 0.80 4.40 12.49
N ASP A 23 0.49 4.32 13.78
CA ASP A 23 -0.17 3.14 14.36
C ASP A 23 -1.59 2.94 13.83
N ASP A 24 -2.27 4.01 13.43
CA ASP A 24 -3.59 3.93 12.78
C ASP A 24 -3.47 3.65 11.28
N THR A 25 -2.44 4.22 10.64
CA THR A 25 -2.06 3.87 9.25
C THR A 25 -1.85 2.35 9.11
N ARG A 26 -1.16 1.73 10.07
CA ARG A 26 -0.86 0.29 10.09
C ARG A 26 -2.09 -0.61 10.16
N LYS A 27 -3.18 -0.16 10.79
CA LYS A 27 -4.43 -0.93 10.90
C LYS A 27 -5.21 -0.98 9.58
N THR A 28 -4.88 -0.11 8.64
CA THR A 28 -5.62 0.00 7.36
C THR A 28 -5.36 -1.21 6.46
N PHE A 29 -4.13 -1.74 6.43
CA PHE A 29 -3.71 -2.84 5.55
C PHE A 29 -2.96 -3.91 6.34
N GLY A 30 -3.43 -5.17 6.26
CA GLY A 30 -2.92 -6.26 7.12
C GLY A 30 -1.46 -6.67 6.89
N LEU A 31 -0.98 -6.64 5.63
CA LEU A 31 0.42 -6.92 5.30
C LEU A 31 0.92 -5.86 4.31
N PRO A 32 1.73 -4.88 4.76
CA PRO A 32 2.22 -3.84 3.85
C PRO A 32 3.27 -4.42 2.91
N ARG A 33 3.06 -4.21 1.61
CA ARG A 33 4.01 -4.50 0.55
C ARG A 33 4.15 -3.26 -0.32
N TYR A 34 5.36 -2.73 -0.42
CA TYR A 34 5.68 -1.55 -1.23
C TYR A 34 6.58 -1.93 -2.38
N GLU A 35 6.18 -1.57 -3.59
CA GLU A 35 6.96 -1.75 -4.80
C GLU A 35 7.31 -0.39 -5.38
N ILE A 36 8.60 -0.06 -5.41
CA ILE A 36 9.07 1.22 -5.95
C ILE A 36 9.30 1.05 -7.45
N VAL A 37 8.32 1.48 -8.24
CA VAL A 37 8.29 1.29 -9.70
C VAL A 37 9.58 1.77 -10.38
N ALA A 38 10.15 2.90 -9.94
CA ALA A 38 11.34 3.46 -10.56
C ALA A 38 12.61 2.62 -10.34
N THR A 39 12.71 1.88 -9.23
CA THR A 39 13.92 1.13 -8.85
C THR A 39 13.72 -0.39 -8.84
N GLY A 40 12.48 -0.88 -8.99
CA GLY A 40 12.13 -2.29 -8.87
C GLY A 40 12.27 -2.84 -7.45
N GLN A 41 12.54 -1.99 -6.46
CA GLN A 41 12.70 -2.43 -5.08
C GLN A 41 11.37 -2.86 -4.49
N VAL A 42 11.39 -4.01 -3.83
CA VAL A 42 10.25 -4.60 -3.14
C VAL A 42 10.55 -4.59 -1.66
N PHE A 43 9.58 -4.10 -0.89
CA PHE A 43 9.64 -4.05 0.55
C PHE A 43 8.43 -4.74 1.13
N ASP A 44 8.67 -5.84 1.85
CA ASP A 44 7.62 -6.69 2.37
C ASP A 44 7.67 -6.72 3.90
N GLY A 45 6.51 -6.56 4.53
CA GLY A 45 6.34 -6.67 5.96
C GLY A 45 6.50 -5.37 6.77
N LEU A 46 6.06 -5.46 8.04
CA LEU A 46 5.87 -4.32 8.94
C LEU A 46 7.16 -3.66 9.40
N ALA A 47 8.22 -4.45 9.63
CA ALA A 47 9.50 -3.94 10.12
C ALA A 47 10.17 -3.03 9.09
N TRP A 48 10.13 -3.44 7.82
CA TRP A 48 10.70 -2.66 6.74
C TRP A 48 9.90 -1.38 6.47
N ALA A 49 8.56 -1.49 6.44
CA ALA A 49 7.68 -0.34 6.28
C ALA A 49 7.92 0.74 7.36
N ALA A 50 8.29 0.35 8.58
CA ALA A 50 8.62 1.27 9.67
C ALA A 50 9.88 2.10 9.36
N GLY A 51 10.98 1.43 8.99
CA GLY A 51 12.25 2.10 8.70
C GLY A 51 12.16 3.03 7.49
N TYR A 52 11.43 2.63 6.46
CA TYR A 52 11.16 3.50 5.30
C TYR A 52 10.39 4.76 5.68
N TYR A 53 9.39 4.60 6.54
CA TYR A 53 8.60 5.73 7.03
C TYR A 53 9.49 6.74 7.77
N GLU A 54 10.37 6.26 8.66
CA GLU A 54 11.31 7.09 9.41
C GLU A 54 12.29 7.85 8.50
N VAL A 55 12.91 7.15 7.54
CA VAL A 55 13.86 7.75 6.58
C VAL A 55 13.18 8.83 5.75
N THR A 56 12.01 8.52 5.18
CA THR A 56 11.30 9.47 4.30
C THR A 56 10.76 10.67 5.05
N ARG A 57 10.36 10.52 6.32
CA ARG A 57 9.91 11.63 7.17
C ARG A 57 11.05 12.56 7.55
N THR A 58 12.20 11.99 7.90
CA THR A 58 13.41 12.75 8.22
C THR A 58 13.87 13.57 7.02
N ALA A 59 13.86 12.96 5.83
CA ALA A 59 14.24 13.64 4.59
C ALA A 59 13.24 14.74 4.16
N PHE A 60 11.94 14.55 4.43
CA PHE A 60 10.88 15.44 3.95
C PHE A 60 9.86 15.78 5.04
N PRO A 61 10.21 16.57 6.07
CA PRO A 61 9.39 16.80 7.26
C PRO A 61 8.11 17.61 7.00
N GLY A 62 7.97 18.28 5.86
CA GLY A 62 6.74 18.98 5.43
C GLY A 62 5.88 18.24 4.39
N ARG A 63 6.27 17.03 3.98
CA ARG A 63 5.56 16.28 2.93
C ARG A 63 4.12 15.95 3.33
N ARG A 64 3.20 16.19 2.41
CA ARG A 64 1.77 15.82 2.46
C ARG A 64 1.37 14.96 1.26
N LYS A 65 0.29 14.20 1.40
CA LYS A 65 -0.33 13.38 0.35
C LYS A 65 -1.73 13.87 0.05
N GLU A 66 -2.07 13.86 -1.24
CA GLU A 66 -3.39 14.16 -1.77
C GLU A 66 -3.74 13.11 -2.84
N LEU A 67 -5.01 12.72 -2.91
CA LEU A 67 -5.49 11.78 -3.91
C LEU A 67 -5.70 12.52 -5.23
N VAL A 68 -4.91 12.19 -6.25
CA VAL A 68 -5.05 12.79 -7.59
C VAL A 68 -6.02 11.99 -8.45
N CYS A 69 -5.90 10.67 -8.47
CA CYS A 69 -6.72 9.77 -9.27
C CYS A 69 -6.64 8.35 -8.70
N GLU A 70 -7.78 7.66 -8.62
CA GLU A 70 -7.82 6.22 -8.40
C GLU A 70 -7.87 5.48 -9.74
N ARG A 71 -6.93 4.54 -9.95
CA ARG A 71 -6.97 3.59 -11.07
C ARG A 71 -6.96 2.18 -10.52
N VAL A 72 -8.03 1.43 -10.78
CA VAL A 72 -8.11 0.02 -10.41
C VAL A 72 -7.69 -0.82 -11.59
N ARG A 73 -6.68 -1.68 -11.39
CA ARG A 73 -6.34 -2.76 -12.31
C ARG A 73 -6.45 -4.07 -11.57
N PHE A 74 -7.05 -5.06 -12.23
CA PHE A 74 -7.02 -6.43 -11.76
C PHE A 74 -5.70 -7.05 -12.21
N ASP A 75 -4.99 -7.67 -11.26
CA ASP A 75 -3.78 -8.41 -11.57
C ASP A 75 -4.15 -9.65 -12.41
N PRO A 76 -3.68 -9.75 -13.67
CA PRO A 76 -3.99 -10.89 -14.52
C PRO A 76 -3.38 -12.21 -14.03
N ALA A 77 -2.47 -12.19 -13.06
CA ALA A 77 -1.91 -13.40 -12.47
C ALA A 77 -2.62 -13.79 -11.16
N THR A 78 -2.79 -12.86 -10.22
CA THR A 78 -3.43 -13.15 -8.91
C THR A 78 -4.94 -13.33 -9.00
N VAL A 79 -5.64 -12.59 -9.87
CA VAL A 79 -7.11 -12.66 -9.92
C VAL A 79 -7.60 -13.98 -10.50
N PRO A 80 -7.08 -14.48 -11.65
CA PRO A 80 -7.45 -15.80 -12.13
C PRO A 80 -7.08 -16.92 -11.16
N ALA A 81 -5.91 -16.84 -10.53
CA ALA A 81 -5.47 -17.82 -9.52
C ALA A 81 -6.44 -17.91 -8.33
N ARG A 82 -6.87 -16.77 -7.76
CA ARG A 82 -7.85 -16.76 -6.66
C ARG A 82 -9.24 -17.23 -7.05
N LEU A 83 -9.62 -17.12 -8.32
CA LEU A 83 -10.88 -17.61 -8.86
C LEU A 83 -10.82 -19.10 -9.28
N GLY A 84 -9.66 -19.75 -9.15
CA GLY A 84 -9.47 -21.12 -9.63
C GLY A 84 -9.40 -21.24 -11.16
N LEU A 85 -9.20 -20.12 -11.86
CA LEU A 85 -9.13 -20.03 -13.32
C LEU A 85 -7.69 -20.10 -13.85
N ALA A 86 -6.69 -20.11 -12.96
CA ALA A 86 -5.27 -20.30 -13.27
C ALA A 86 -4.57 -21.01 -12.10
N PRO A 87 -3.38 -21.60 -12.31
CA PRO A 87 -2.57 -22.15 -11.22
C PRO A 87 -2.26 -21.07 -10.18
N SER A 88 -2.25 -21.44 -8.90
CA SER A 88 -1.74 -20.54 -7.85
C SER A 88 -0.29 -20.20 -8.13
N LEU A 89 0.03 -18.91 -8.25
CA LEU A 89 1.42 -18.49 -8.27
C LEU A 89 2.08 -18.86 -6.92
N PRO A 90 3.29 -19.42 -6.94
CA PRO A 90 4.04 -19.60 -5.70
C PRO A 90 4.24 -18.21 -5.06
N LEU A 91 4.00 -18.13 -3.75
CA LEU A 91 4.39 -16.95 -2.99
C LEU A 91 5.90 -16.75 -3.19
N PRO A 92 6.37 -15.55 -3.56
CA PRO A 92 7.80 -15.29 -3.56
C PRO A 92 8.36 -15.59 -2.16
N ALA A 93 9.52 -16.25 -2.13
CA ALA A 93 10.22 -16.63 -0.90
C ALA A 93 10.65 -15.41 -0.08
#